data_AF-A0A528GVG9-F1
#
_entry.id   AF-A0A528GVG9-F1
#
_cell.length_a   1.000
_cell.length_b   1.000
_cell.length_c   1.000
_cell.angle_alpha   90.00
_cell.angle_beta   90.00
_cell.angle_gamma   90.00
#
_symmetry.space_group_name_H-M   'P 1'
#
loop_
_entity.id
_entity.type
_entity.pdbx_description
1 polymer ?
#
loop_
_entity_poly.entity_id
_entity_poly.type
_entity_poly.pdbx_seq_one_letter_code
_entity_poly.pdbx_strand_id
1 'polypeptide(L)'
;AKAMNVDTQPITVSINSAGQIYVQETEIPVEELVAKLQAISKTGYDERIFIRGDKSTDYGTAMKVMARISAAGYKNIGLVSLQEQDQ
;
A
#
# COMPACT_ATOMS: atom_id res chain seq x y z
N ALA A 1 -1.41 -23.56 23.94
CA ALA A 1 -2.03 -22.24 23.73
C ALA A 1 -2.02 -21.93 22.24
N LYS A 2 -3.19 -21.80 21.59
CA LYS A 2 -3.25 -21.34 20.19
C LYS A 2 -3.12 -19.81 20.22
N ALA A 3 -1.91 -19.31 20.03
CA ALA A 3 -1.75 -17.89 19.69
C ALA A 3 -2.42 -17.70 18.33
N MET A 4 -3.54 -17.00 18.33
CA MET A 4 -4.29 -16.67 17.13
C MET A 4 -3.34 -16.00 16.15
N ASN A 5 -3.10 -16.67 15.02
CA ASN A 5 -2.65 -16.00 13.80
C ASN A 5 -3.67 -14.89 13.56
N VAL A 6 -3.33 -13.66 13.95
CA VAL A 6 -3.93 -12.47 13.36
C VAL A 6 -3.44 -12.49 11.92
N ASP A 7 -4.19 -13.19 11.07
CA ASP A 7 -4.08 -13.23 9.63
C ASP A 7 -4.53 -11.85 9.12
N THR A 8 -3.72 -10.85 9.41
CA THR A 8 -3.94 -9.47 8.99
C THR A 8 -3.60 -9.43 7.51
N GLN A 9 -4.65 -9.47 6.70
CA GLN A 9 -4.50 -9.35 5.25
C GLN A 9 -3.85 -8.01 4.96
N PRO A 10 -2.69 -8.02 4.28
CA PRO A 10 -1.96 -6.80 4.01
C PRO A 10 -2.77 -5.91 3.08
N ILE A 11 -2.71 -4.60 3.31
CA ILE A 11 -3.36 -3.63 2.43
C ILE A 11 -2.52 -3.49 1.17
N THR A 12 -3.13 -3.66 0.00
CA THR A 12 -2.46 -3.40 -1.27
C THR A 12 -2.87 -2.04 -1.81
N VAL A 13 -1.87 -1.21 -2.12
CA VAL A 13 -1.99 0.10 -2.75
C VAL A 13 -1.44 -0.04 -4.16
N SER A 14 -2.29 0.02 -5.17
CA SER A 14 -1.87 -0.03 -6.57
C SER A 14 -1.82 1.38 -7.16
N ILE A 15 -0.89 1.60 -8.07
CA ILE A 15 -0.74 2.87 -8.78
C ILE A 15 -0.74 2.56 -10.26
N ASN A 16 -1.63 3.19 -11.02
CA ASN A 16 -1.69 2.98 -12.47
C ASN A 16 -0.73 3.92 -13.22
N SER A 17 -0.62 3.75 -14.55
CA SER A 17 0.25 4.57 -15.40
C SER A 17 -0.16 6.04 -15.49
N ALA A 18 -1.41 6.38 -15.13
CA ALA A 18 -1.89 7.76 -15.02
C ALA A 18 -1.55 8.40 -13.67
N GLY A 19 -0.95 7.65 -12.73
CA GLY A 19 -0.64 8.11 -11.38
C GLY A 19 -1.85 8.10 -10.43
N GLN A 20 -2.97 7.50 -10.83
CA GLN A 20 -4.12 7.29 -9.95
C GLN A 20 -3.81 6.19 -8.94
N ILE A 21 -4.25 6.40 -7.71
CA ILE A 21 -3.99 5.51 -6.58
C ILE A 21 -5.25 4.71 -6.28
N TYR A 22 -5.07 3.41 -6.15
CA TYR A 22 -6.12 2.48 -5.80
C TYR A 22 -5.74 1.78 -4.51
N VAL A 23 -6.64 1.79 -3.55
CA VAL A 23 -6.51 0.97 -2.35
C VAL A 23 -7.47 -0.20 -2.50
N GLN A 24 -6.92 -1.41 -2.59
CA GLN A 24 -7.65 -2.61 -3.01
C GLN A 24 -8.26 -2.42 -4.42
N GLU A 25 -9.55 -2.11 -4.50
CA GLU A 25 -10.30 -1.92 -5.76
C GLU A 25 -10.96 -0.53 -5.83
N THR A 26 -10.70 0.34 -4.85
CA THR A 26 -11.27 1.68 -4.78
C THR A 26 -10.24 2.72 -5.18
N GLU A 27 -10.56 3.51 -6.21
CA GLU A 27 -9.79 4.70 -6.55
C GLU A 27 -9.96 5.73 -5.44
N ILE A 28 -8.84 6.25 -4.93
CA ILE A 28 -8.84 7.33 -3.97
C ILE A 28 -7.79 8.37 -4.33
N PRO A 29 -8.02 9.65 -3.99
CA PRO A 29 -6.99 10.66 -4.16
C PRO A 29 -5.87 10.47 -3.12
N VAL A 30 -4.65 10.91 -3.46
CA VAL A 30 -3.44 10.75 -2.62
C VAL A 30 -3.58 11.39 -1.24
N GLU A 31 -4.37 12.44 -1.14
CA GLU A 31 -4.67 13.16 0.10
C GLU A 31 -5.49 12.32 1.09
N GLU A 32 -6.41 11.50 0.59
CA GLU A 32 -7.26 10.61 1.39
C GLU A 32 -6.60 9.27 1.72
N LEU A 33 -5.47 8.95 1.10
CA LEU A 33 -4.75 7.69 1.29
C LEU A 33 -4.54 7.34 2.77
N VAL A 34 -4.04 8.27 3.57
CA VAL A 34 -3.77 8.03 5.00
C VAL A 34 -5.06 7.74 5.76
N ALA A 35 -6.11 8.53 5.54
CA ALA A 35 -7.39 8.35 6.20
C ALA A 35 -8.03 7.00 5.84
N LYS A 36 -7.95 6.61 4.56
CA LYS A 36 -8.45 5.32 4.10
C LYS A 36 -7.67 4.17 4.72
N LEU A 37 -6.33 4.24 4.73
CA LEU A 37 -5.46 3.25 5.35
C LEU A 37 -5.76 3.10 6.84
N GLN A 38 -5.99 4.20 7.57
CA GLN A 38 -6.36 4.17 8.98
C GLN A 38 -7.73 3.53 9.20
N ALA A 39 -8.70 3.80 8.32
CA ALA A 39 -10.05 3.25 8.42
C ALA A 39 -10.12 1.73 8.14
N ILE A 40 -9.27 1.22 7.25
CA ILE A 40 -9.25 -0.21 6.88
C ILE A 40 -8.21 -1.03 7.66
N SER A 41 -7.21 -0.37 8.25
CA SER A 41 -6.17 -1.02 9.03
C SER A 41 -6.75 -1.65 10.30
N LYS A 42 -6.44 -2.92 10.53
CA LYS A 42 -6.89 -3.66 11.73
C LYS A 42 -5.85 -3.58 12.85
N THR A 43 -4.60 -3.35 12.50
CA THR A 43 -3.46 -3.29 13.42
C THR A 43 -2.90 -1.87 13.61
N GLY A 44 -3.56 -0.86 13.02
CA GLY A 44 -3.11 0.53 13.06
C GLY A 44 -1.88 0.76 12.19
N TYR A 45 -0.83 1.34 12.75
CA TYR A 45 0.42 1.67 12.04
C TYR A 45 1.35 0.47 11.80
N ASP A 46 1.10 -0.65 12.48
CA ASP A 46 1.81 -1.92 12.28
C ASP A 46 1.29 -2.71 11.07
N GLU A 47 0.25 -2.22 10.41
CA GLU A 47 -0.35 -2.88 9.26
C GLU A 47 0.64 -2.99 8.10
N ARG A 48 0.65 -4.17 7.47
CA ARG A 48 1.51 -4.42 6.31
C ARG A 48 0.88 -3.80 5.08
N ILE A 49 1.59 -2.87 4.46
CA ILE A 49 1.13 -2.19 3.24
C ILE A 49 2.04 -2.56 2.09
N PHE A 50 1.45 -3.13 1.04
CA PHE A 50 2.15 -3.42 -0.22
C PHE A 50 1.82 -2.36 -1.25
N ILE A 51 2.84 -1.69 -1.80
CA ILE A 51 2.67 -0.76 -2.91
C ILE A 51 3.01 -1.48 -4.21
N ARG A 52 2.03 -1.59 -5.09
CA ARG A 52 2.16 -2.14 -6.45
C ARG A 52 2.19 -1.01 -7.46
N GLY A 53 3.28 -0.93 -8.21
CA GLY A 53 3.38 -0.09 -9.40
C GLY A 53 3.55 -0.96 -10.64
N ASP A 54 2.98 -0.52 -11.75
CA ASP A 54 3.31 -1.05 -13.07
C ASP A 54 4.75 -0.66 -13.48
N LYS A 55 5.36 -1.37 -14.45
CA LYS A 55 6.66 -0.98 -15.02
C LYS A 55 6.64 0.43 -15.62
N SER A 56 5.47 0.91 -16.06
CA SER A 56 5.27 2.29 -16.53
C SER A 56 4.83 3.27 -15.44
N THR A 57 4.56 2.80 -14.22
CA THR A 57 4.22 3.70 -13.12
C THR A 57 5.44 4.57 -12.84
N ASP A 58 5.21 5.88 -12.95
CA ASP A 58 6.20 6.88 -12.64
C ASP A 58 6.74 6.62 -11.22
N TYR A 59 7.99 6.18 -11.12
CA TYR A 59 8.67 5.87 -9.86
C TYR A 59 8.54 7.02 -8.85
N GLY A 60 8.40 8.26 -9.35
CA GLY A 60 8.10 9.44 -8.55
C GLY A 60 6.76 9.38 -7.82
N THR A 61 5.71 8.84 -8.43
CA THR A 61 4.39 8.68 -7.78
C THR A 61 4.44 7.61 -6.70
N ALA A 62 5.09 6.48 -6.96
CA ALA A 62 5.30 5.43 -5.95
C ALA A 62 6.09 5.95 -4.74
N MET A 63 7.14 6.74 -4.97
CA MET A 63 7.87 7.40 -3.89
C MET A 63 7.02 8.41 -3.12
N LYS A 64 6.17 9.20 -3.78
CA LYS A 64 5.25 10.14 -3.10
C LYS A 64 4.28 9.40 -2.18
N VAL A 65 3.72 8.29 -2.66
CA VAL A 65 2.83 7.41 -1.88
C VAL A 65 3.58 6.83 -0.68
N MET A 66 4.78 6.28 -0.90
CA MET A 66 5.62 5.73 0.17
C MET A 66 5.98 6.79 1.22
N ALA A 67 6.36 8.00 0.80
CA ALA A 67 6.68 9.11 1.70
C ALA A 67 5.45 9.55 2.51
N ARG A 68 4.26 9.60 1.89
CA ARG A 68 3.00 9.95 2.57
C ARG A 68 2.63 8.92 3.65
N ILE A 69 2.74 7.64 3.31
CA ILE A 69 2.45 6.52 4.21
C ILE A 69 3.47 6.49 5.36
N SER A 70 4.76 6.65 5.05
CA SER A 70 5.82 6.73 6.05
C SER A 70 5.66 7.93 6.98
N ALA A 71 5.31 9.11 6.45
CA ALA A 71 5.06 10.32 7.23
C ALA A 71 3.82 10.18 8.15
N ALA A 72 2.86 9.32 7.78
CA ALA A 72 1.73 8.98 8.64
C ALA A 72 2.10 8.03 9.79
N GLY A 73 3.29 7.44 9.79
CA GLY A 73 3.79 6.58 10.86
C GLY A 73 3.74 5.09 10.57
N TYR A 74 3.30 4.68 9.36
CA TYR A 74 3.36 3.29 8.94
C TYR A 74 4.81 2.86 8.70
N LYS A 75 5.19 1.74 9.32
CA LYS A 75 6.57 1.23 9.28
C LYS A 75 6.73 0.01 8.38
N ASN A 76 5.64 -0.74 8.18
CA ASN A 76 5.63 -2.01 7.45
C ASN A 76 5.21 -1.82 5.99
N ILE A 77 6.03 -1.11 5.21
CA ILE A 77 5.77 -0.84 3.79
C ILE A 77 6.65 -1.75 2.92
N GLY A 78 6.03 -2.52 2.03
CA GLY A 78 6.72 -3.35 1.03
C GLY A 78 6.43 -2.85 -0.38
N LEU A 79 7.46 -2.72 -1.23
CA LEU A 79 7.28 -2.47 -2.65
C LEU A 79 7.17 -3.82 -3.38
N VAL A 80 6.07 -4.03 -4.08
CA VAL A 80 5.89 -5.15 -5.01
C VAL A 80 5.95 -4.59 -6.42
N SER A 81 7.15 -4.67 -7.01
CA SER A 81 7.32 -4.48 -8.44
C SER A 81 6.63 -5.64 -9.16
N LEU A 82 5.99 -5.38 -10.30
CA LEU A 82 5.76 -6.41 -11.31
C LEU A 82 7.13 -6.80 -11.93
N GLN A 83 8.04 -7.32 -11.10
CA GLN A 83 9.08 -8.19 -11.61
C GLN A 83 8.43 -9.55 -11.72
N GLU A 84 8.51 -10.08 -12.93
CA GLU A 84 7.91 -11.31 -13.40
C GLU A 84 7.84 -12.36 -12.28
N GLN A 85 6.69 -13.01 -12.16
CA GLN A 85 6.64 -14.32 -11.52
C GLN A 85 7.76 -15.14 -12.16
N ASP A 86 8.88 -15.30 -11.45
CA ASP A 86 9.83 -16.37 -11.74
C ASP A 86 8.99 -17.65 -11.62
N GLN A 87 8.69 -18.22 -12.80
CA GLN A 87 7.97 -19.47 -12.99
C GLN A 87 8.77 -20.64 -12.40
#